data_AF-A0A504ING1-F1
#
_entry.id   AF-A0A504ING1-F1
#
_cell.length_a   1.000
_cell.length_b   1.000
_cell.length_c   1.000
_cell.angle_alpha   90.00
_cell.angle_beta   90.00
_cell.angle_gamma   90.00
#
_symmetry.space_group_name_H-M   'P 1'
#
loop_
_entity.id
_entity.type
_entity.pdbx_description
1 polymer ?
#
loop_
_entity_poly.entity_id
_entity_poly.type
_entity_poly.pdbx_seq_one_letter_code
_entity_poly.pdbx_strand_id
1 'polypeptide(L)' 'MQNDPFRIRDHVAEFDDIVAEIVRRSTEVRATIPMVADIAYGADATETIDLFFPEGKRDRLPVHMFIHGGY' A
#
# COMPACT_ATOMS: atom_id res chain seq x y z
N MET A 1 11.72 -11.43 29.74
CA MET A 1 11.54 -12.24 28.51
C MET A 1 12.04 -11.40 27.36
N GLN A 2 12.82 -11.98 26.44
CA GLN A 2 13.30 -11.28 25.26
C GLN A 2 12.16 -11.23 24.23
N ASN A 3 11.95 -10.08 23.57
CA ASN A 3 10.89 -9.93 22.56
C ASN A 3 11.21 -10.80 21.35
N ASP A 4 10.17 -11.35 20.70
CA ASP A 4 10.31 -12.16 19.48
C ASP A 4 10.88 -11.29 18.34
N PRO A 5 12.07 -11.59 17.79
CA PRO A 5 12.70 -10.77 16.75
C PRO A 5 11.90 -10.67 15.44
N PHE A 6 10.94 -11.57 15.19
CA PHE A 6 10.10 -11.54 13.99
C PHE A 6 8.78 -10.79 14.18
N ARG A 7 8.46 -10.42 15.42
CA ARG A 7 7.23 -9.70 15.77
C ARG A 7 7.49 -8.21 15.90
N ILE A 8 7.60 -7.52 14.77
CA ILE A 8 7.92 -6.08 14.69
C ILE A 8 7.05 -5.19 15.61
N ARG A 9 5.78 -5.57 15.83
CA ARG A 9 4.84 -4.90 16.74
C ARG A 9 5.36 -4.78 18.17
N ASP A 10 6.22 -5.69 18.61
CA ASP A 10 6.81 -5.68 19.96
C ASP A 10 8.08 -4.82 20.04
N HIS A 11 8.58 -4.31 18.91
CA HIS A 11 9.82 -3.51 18.82
C HIS A 11 9.57 -2.06 18.41
N VAL A 12 8.42 -1.77 17.83
CA VAL A 12 8.05 -0.44 17.33
C VAL A 12 7.04 0.17 18.29
N ALA A 13 7.42 1.30 18.90
CA ALA A 13 6.50 2.10 19.68
C ALA A 13 5.37 2.63 18.77
N GLU A 14 4.16 2.76 19.33
CA GLU A 14 2.98 3.24 18.60
C GLU A 14 2.65 2.44 17.33
N PHE A 15 3.09 1.18 17.21
CA PHE A 15 2.90 0.35 16.01
C PHE A 15 1.45 0.35 15.52
N ASP A 16 0.51 0.21 16.45
CA ASP A 16 -0.93 0.15 16.12
C ASP A 16 -1.46 1.47 15.58
N ASP A 17 -1.00 2.59 16.12
CA ASP A 17 -1.38 3.92 15.64
C ASP A 17 -0.81 4.17 14.24
N ILE A 18 0.42 3.72 13.98
CA ILE A 18 1.04 3.80 12.65
C ILE A 18 0.26 2.96 11.64
N VAL A 19 -0.11 1.72 11.99
CA VAL A 19 -0.91 0.86 11.10
C VAL A 19 -2.29 1.48 10.83
N ALA A 20 -2.95 2.01 11.86
CA ALA A 20 -4.23 2.69 11.70
C ALA A 20 -4.13 3.91 10.76
N GLU A 21 -3.04 4.68 10.88
CA GLU A 21 -2.78 5.82 10.01
C GLU A 21 -2.50 5.41 8.56
N ILE A 22 -1.79 4.30 8.33
CA ILE A 22 -1.59 3.75 6.98
C ILE A 22 -2.94 3.43 6.35
N VAL A 23 -3.82 2.72 7.05
CA VAL A 23 -5.17 2.38 6.55
C VAL A 23 -5.98 3.63 6.22
N ARG A 24 -5.95 4.62 7.12
CA ARG A 24 -6.66 5.90 6.93
C ARG A 24 -6.15 6.64 5.70
N ARG A 25 -4.82 6.77 5.55
CA ARG A 25 -4.20 7.46 4.42
C ARG A 25 -4.38 6.73 3.10
N SER A 26 -4.34 5.39 3.09
CA SER A 26 -4.62 4.60 1.89
C SER A 26 -6.04 4.86 1.38
N THR A 27 -7.02 4.93 2.28
CA THR A 27 -8.40 5.29 1.93
C THR A 27 -8.50 6.71 1.38
N GLU A 28 -7.85 7.67 2.03
CA GLU A 28 -7.83 9.07 1.60
C GLU A 28 -7.19 9.25 0.22
N VAL A 29 -6.06 8.59 -0.04
CA VAL A 29 -5.37 8.61 -1.32
C VAL A 29 -6.23 8.02 -2.43
N ARG A 30 -6.89 6.87 -2.18
CA ARG A 30 -7.81 6.27 -3.15
C ARG A 30 -8.98 7.18 -3.52
N ALA A 31 -9.41 8.06 -2.60
CA ALA A 31 -10.50 9.00 -2.85
C ALA A 31 -10.07 10.30 -3.55
N THR A 32 -8.78 10.66 -3.50
CA THR A 32 -8.31 12.00 -3.86
C THR A 32 -7.31 12.03 -5.01
N ILE A 33 -6.54 10.96 -5.21
CA ILE A 33 -5.51 10.90 -6.25
C ILE A 33 -6.07 10.22 -7.52
N PRO A 34 -5.81 10.77 -8.71
CA PRO A 34 -6.21 10.12 -9.97
C PRO A 34 -5.64 8.70 -10.07
N MET A 35 -6.52 7.71 -10.05
CA MET A 35 -6.13 6.31 -10.09
C MET A 35 -7.20 5.43 -10.75
N VAL A 36 -6.80 4.24 -11.16
CA VAL A 36 -7.70 3.15 -11.55
C VAL A 36 -7.44 2.00 -10.57
N ALA A 37 -8.46 1.64 -9.82
CA ALA A 37 -8.39 0.61 -8.79
C ALA A 37 -8.63 -0.79 -9.36
N ASP A 38 -8.22 -1.80 -8.59
CA ASP A 38 -8.67 -3.18 -8.70
C ASP A 38 -8.46 -3.81 -10.10
N ILE A 39 -7.37 -3.44 -10.77
CA ILE A 39 -7.02 -4.02 -12.07
C ILE A 39 -6.52 -5.44 -11.84
N ALA A 40 -7.27 -6.43 -12.31
CA ALA A 40 -6.89 -7.83 -12.22
C ALA A 40 -5.62 -8.12 -13.04
N TYR A 41 -4.66 -8.81 -12.43
CA TYR A 41 -3.49 -9.38 -13.11
C TYR A 41 -3.44 -10.91 -13.03
N GLY A 42 -4.32 -11.52 -12.23
CA GLY A 42 -4.41 -12.96 -12.03
C GLY A 42 -5.86 -13.45 -11.98
N ALA A 43 -6.02 -14.70 -11.58
CA ALA A 43 -7.31 -15.38 -11.52
C ALA A 43 -8.00 -15.22 -10.15
N ASP A 44 -7.23 -14.99 -9.10
CA ASP A 44 -7.75 -14.77 -7.75
C ASP A 44 -8.25 -13.33 -7.58
N ALA A 45 -9.30 -13.15 -6.78
CA ALA A 45 -9.90 -11.83 -6.53
C ALA A 45 -8.95 -10.85 -5.81
N THR A 46 -7.88 -11.36 -5.16
CA THR A 46 -6.84 -10.56 -4.51
C THR A 46 -5.65 -10.26 -5.41
N GLU A 47 -5.60 -10.86 -6.61
CA GLU A 47 -4.57 -10.59 -7.61
C GLU A 47 -4.93 -9.32 -8.41
N THR A 48 -4.96 -8.19 -7.70
CA THR A 48 -5.25 -6.88 -8.25
C THR A 48 -4.14 -5.86 -7.99
N ILE A 49 -4.06 -4.84 -8.84
CA ILE A 49 -3.21 -3.67 -8.64
C ILE A 49 -4.01 -2.38 -8.81
N ASP A 50 -3.64 -1.36 -8.04
CA ASP A 50 -4.08 0.01 -8.26
C ASP A 50 -3.01 0.74 -9.08
N LEU A 51 -3.44 1.44 -10.14
CA LEU A 51 -2.56 2.31 -10.92
C LEU A 51 -2.83 3.76 -10.59
N PHE A 52 -1.85 4.41 -9.97
CA PHE A 52 -1.86 5.85 -9.69
C PHE A 52 -1.16 6.61 -10.81
N PHE A 53 -1.69 7.78 -11.17
CA PHE A 53 -1.18 8.53 -12.31
C PHE A 53 -0.72 9.93 -11.90
N PRO A 54 0.44 10.39 -12.42
CA PRO A 54 0.89 11.75 -12.19
C PRO A 54 -0.01 12.75 -12.94
N GLU A 55 -0.03 13.98 -12.45
CA GLU A 55 -0.60 15.09 -13.20
C GLU A 55 0.24 15.39 -14.47
N GLY A 56 -0.44 15.73 -15.56
CA GLY A 56 0.21 16.12 -16.81
C GLY A 56 0.61 14.93 -17.70
N LYS A 57 1.89 14.85 -18.07
CA LYS A 57 2.40 13.89 -19.08
C LYS A 57 2.28 12.45 -18.56
N ARG A 58 1.73 11.55 -19.38
CA ARG A 58 1.52 10.13 -19.04
C ARG A 58 2.20 9.14 -20.00
N ASP A 59 2.86 9.64 -21.05
CA ASP A 59 3.51 8.82 -22.07
C ASP A 59 5.01 8.59 -21.78
N ARG A 60 5.45 7.34 -21.95
CA ARG A 60 6.86 6.89 -21.82
C ARG A 60 7.54 7.32 -20.53
N LEU A 61 6.83 7.19 -19.41
CA LEU A 61 7.38 7.38 -18.06
C LEU A 61 7.74 6.04 -17.44
N PRO A 62 8.72 5.99 -16.50
CA PRO A 62 9.00 4.78 -15.75
C PRO A 62 7.80 4.39 -14.87
N VAL A 63 7.65 3.09 -14.65
CA VAL A 63 6.65 2.53 -13.72
C VAL A 63 7.35 2.30 -12.38
N HIS A 64 6.86 2.94 -11.33
CA HIS A 64 7.26 2.63 -9.96
C HIS A 64 6.29 1.61 -9.37
N MET A 65 6.81 0.47 -8.93
CA MET A 65 6.02 -0.61 -8.34
C MET A 65 6.26 -0.68 -6.84
N PHE A 66 5.18 -0.74 -6.06
CA PHE A 66 5.21 -0.93 -4.62
C PHE A 66 4.43 -2.20 -4.26
N ILE A 67 5.08 -3.13 -3.54
CA ILE A 67 4.46 -4.37 -3.05
C ILE A 67 4.51 -4.32 -1.53
N HIS A 68 3.34 -4.33 -0.88
CA HIS A 68 3.27 -4.23 0.56
C HIS A 68 3.70 -5.53 1.24
N GLY A 69 4.23 -5.40 2.46
CA GLY A 69 4.38 -6.53 3.38
C GLY A 69 3.08 -6.79 4.15
N GLY A 70 3.16 -7.56 5.23
CA GLY A 70 2.00 -7.91 6.05
C GLY A 70 1.99 -9.42 6.26
N TYR A 71 2.35 -9.82 7.47
CA TYR A 71 2.25 -11.19 7.96
C TYR A 71 1.08 -11.28 8.94
#